data_AF-A0A2D8ST05-F1
#
_entry.id   AF-A0A2D8ST05-F1
#
_cell.length_a   1.000
_cell.length_b   1.000
_cell.length_c   1.000
_cell.angle_alpha   90.00
_cell.angle_beta   90.00
_cell.angle_gamma   90.00
#
_symmetry.space_group_name_H-M   'P 1'
#
loop_
_entity.id
_entity.type
_entity.pdbx_description
1 polymer ?
#
loop_
_entity_poly.entity_id
_entity_poly.type
_entity_poly.pdbx_seq_one_letter_code
_entity_poly.pdbx_strand_id
1 'polypeptide(L)'
;MQALASRLEFFFVGIRYSNASQTMQNKSDVVITGVGVISPIGIGADNFWHALLEGENGIRPIDLFDAHGLTVRFGGQVPSFDPKLYVRPRKSLKVMSRDIQFGFAAADLAMADAGVASERVDPERFGVVFGNDMIYADLDDLETTYRRAKTADGTFSYAQWSEAIQEESQPLWLLKHLPNMTASHIAIAQDARGPNNT
;
A
#
# COMPACT_ATOMS: atom_id res chain seq x y z
N MET A 1 1.21 42.53 -20.39
CA MET A 1 0.07 41.85 -19.76
C MET A 1 0.50 40.44 -19.37
N GLN A 2 1.02 40.31 -18.15
CA GLN A 2 1.53 39.06 -17.55
C GLN A 2 0.41 38.10 -17.08
N ALA A 3 0.83 36.83 -16.92
CA ALA A 3 0.25 35.71 -16.14
C ALA A 3 -0.97 34.99 -16.76
N LEU A 4 -1.13 33.66 -16.71
CA LEU A 4 -0.81 32.71 -15.63
C LEU A 4 -0.21 31.38 -16.14
N ALA A 5 0.85 30.93 -15.48
CA ALA A 5 1.30 29.54 -15.44
C ALA A 5 0.82 28.93 -14.10
N SER A 6 0.03 27.86 -14.15
CA SER A 6 -0.40 27.13 -12.95
C SER A 6 0.55 25.96 -12.69
N ARG A 7 1.57 26.20 -11.86
CA ARG A 7 2.31 25.15 -11.15
C ARG A 7 1.43 24.65 -9.99
N LEU A 8 1.12 23.37 -9.97
CA LEU A 8 0.67 22.69 -8.74
C LEU A 8 1.93 22.23 -8.01
N GLU A 9 2.44 23.09 -7.13
CA GLU A 9 3.41 22.68 -6.12
C GLU A 9 2.61 22.40 -4.84
N PHE A 10 2.53 21.13 -4.43
CA PHE A 10 2.03 20.76 -3.11
C PHE A 10 3.10 21.17 -2.08
N PHE A 11 2.97 22.37 -1.53
CA PHE A 11 3.75 22.82 -0.38
C PHE A 11 2.99 22.53 0.91
N PHE A 12 3.58 21.71 1.77
CA PHE A 12 3.11 21.55 3.14
C PHE A 12 3.51 22.79 3.95
N VAL A 13 2.53 23.46 4.58
CA VAL A 13 2.70 24.68 5.37
C VAL A 13 3.20 24.33 6.78
N GLY A 14 4.32 24.91 7.19
CA GLY A 14 4.83 24.88 8.56
C GLY A 14 5.17 26.29 9.06
N ILE A 15 4.37 26.80 9.98
CA ILE A 15 4.44 28.17 10.55
C ILE A 15 5.79 28.44 11.24
N ARG A 16 6.39 29.60 10.95
CA ARG A 16 7.50 30.19 11.71
C ARG A 16 6.96 31.08 12.83
N TYR A 17 7.51 30.95 14.05
CA TYR A 17 7.41 31.96 15.10
C TYR A 17 8.81 32.29 15.61
N SER A 18 9.13 33.59 15.72
CA SER A 18 10.31 34.10 16.43
C SER A 18 9.92 34.66 17.79
N ASN A 19 10.56 34.12 18.82
CA ASN A 19 10.86 34.64 20.17
C ASN A 19 9.78 35.33 21.00
N ALA A 20 9.33 34.65 22.07
CA ALA A 20 9.64 35.00 23.47
C ALA A 20 8.90 34.07 24.45
N SER A 21 9.62 33.53 25.45
CA SER A 21 9.13 32.89 26.68
C SER A 21 7.77 32.15 26.64
N GLN A 22 7.77 30.85 26.30
CA GLN A 22 6.72 29.89 26.64
C GLN A 22 7.28 28.46 26.54
N THR A 23 7.00 27.63 27.56
CA THR A 23 7.24 26.16 27.68
C THR A 23 8.00 25.48 26.53
N MET A 24 9.24 25.04 26.78
CA MET A 24 10.05 24.30 25.81
C MET A 24 9.37 23.00 25.35
N GLN A 25 8.57 23.06 24.30
CA GLN A 25 8.38 21.94 23.40
C GLN A 25 9.71 21.73 22.68
N ASN A 26 10.35 20.61 22.98
CA ASN A 26 11.59 20.20 22.34
C ASN A 26 11.27 19.90 20.87
N LYS A 27 11.38 20.92 20.00
CA LYS A 27 11.08 20.79 18.57
C LYS A 27 12.27 20.11 17.90
N SER A 28 12.21 18.80 17.77
CA SER A 28 13.19 18.03 16.99
C SER A 28 13.02 18.35 15.51
N ASP A 29 14.13 18.57 14.80
CA ASP A 29 14.12 18.65 13.35
C ASP A 29 13.76 17.28 12.76
N VAL A 30 12.93 17.29 11.72
CA VAL A 30 12.49 16.09 11.00
C VAL A 30 12.99 16.18 9.57
N VAL A 31 13.62 15.11 9.09
CA VAL A 31 14.18 15.00 7.74
C VAL A 31 13.66 13.75 7.06
N ILE A 32 13.63 13.76 5.73
CA ILE A 32 13.34 12.58 4.91
C ILE A 32 14.68 11.93 4.57
N THR A 33 14.88 10.70 5.01
CA THR A 33 16.14 9.97 4.79
C THR A 33 16.06 8.97 3.66
N GLY A 34 14.87 8.47 3.30
CA GLY A 34 14.70 7.56 2.18
C GLY A 34 13.28 7.56 1.63
N VAL A 35 13.16 7.19 0.36
CA VAL A 35 11.91 7.14 -0.40
C VAL A 35 11.80 5.82 -1.14
N GLY A 36 10.61 5.21 -1.11
CA GLY A 36 10.31 3.99 -1.85
C GLY A 36 8.98 4.13 -2.58
N VAL A 37 8.96 3.70 -3.84
CA VAL A 37 7.80 3.89 -4.72
C VAL A 37 7.49 2.60 -5.44
N ILE A 38 6.21 2.23 -5.45
CA ILE A 38 5.63 1.19 -6.31
C ILE A 38 4.56 1.85 -7.16
N SER A 39 4.76 1.91 -8.48
CA SER A 39 3.84 2.62 -9.37
C SER A 39 3.76 2.01 -10.77
N PRO A 40 2.74 2.38 -11.58
CA PRO A 40 2.59 1.91 -12.96
C PRO A 40 3.71 2.32 -13.91
N ILE A 41 4.46 3.38 -13.57
CA ILE A 41 5.56 3.92 -14.38
C ILE A 41 6.95 3.59 -13.83
N GLY A 42 7.03 2.92 -12.68
CA GLY A 42 8.31 2.56 -12.08
C GLY A 42 8.20 1.96 -10.69
N ILE A 43 9.08 0.99 -10.42
CA ILE A 43 9.34 0.41 -9.10
C ILE A 43 10.71 0.92 -8.64
N GLY A 44 10.76 1.49 -7.44
CA GLY A 44 11.93 2.22 -6.92
C GLY A 44 11.88 3.70 -7.24
N ALA A 45 12.49 4.52 -6.37
CA ALA A 45 12.48 5.98 -6.48
C ALA A 45 13.12 6.47 -7.78
N ASP A 46 14.30 5.95 -8.14
CA ASP A 46 15.02 6.37 -9.35
C ASP A 46 14.24 6.09 -10.63
N ASN A 47 13.76 4.84 -10.80
CA ASN A 47 12.99 4.45 -11.98
C ASN A 47 11.71 5.28 -12.12
N PHE A 48 10.99 5.46 -11.00
CA PHE A 48 9.80 6.31 -10.97
C PHE A 48 10.11 7.75 -11.35
N TRP A 49 11.17 8.32 -10.77
CA TRP A 49 11.57 9.70 -10.99
C TRP A 49 11.99 9.96 -12.45
N HIS A 50 12.80 9.06 -13.01
CA HIS A 50 13.20 9.14 -14.42
C HIS A 50 11.98 9.04 -15.34
N ALA A 51 11.11 8.04 -15.15
CA ALA A 51 9.91 7.89 -15.95
C ALA A 51 8.97 9.11 -15.86
N LEU A 52 8.86 9.70 -14.66
CA LEU A 52 8.07 10.91 -14.44
C LEU A 52 8.63 12.10 -15.22
N LEU A 53 9.94 12.30 -15.23
CA LEU A 53 10.60 13.39 -15.96
C LEU A 53 10.48 13.25 -17.48
N GLU A 54 10.50 12.02 -18.00
CA GLU A 54 10.33 11.73 -19.42
C GLU A 54 8.85 11.75 -19.87
N GLY A 55 7.91 11.92 -18.94
CA GLY A 55 6.48 11.94 -19.24
C GLY A 55 5.92 10.57 -19.63
N GLU A 56 6.50 9.50 -19.11
CA GLU A 56 6.06 8.13 -19.36
C GLU A 56 4.61 7.91 -18.92
N ASN A 57 3.83 7.22 -19.77
CA ASN A 57 2.43 6.94 -19.50
C ASN A 57 2.24 5.51 -18.96
N GLY A 58 1.84 5.40 -17.69
CA GLY A 58 1.56 4.11 -17.05
C GLY A 58 0.20 3.50 -17.36
N ILE A 59 -0.68 4.22 -18.05
CA ILE A 59 -2.04 3.77 -18.40
C ILE A 59 -1.99 2.90 -19.65
N ARG A 60 -2.48 1.67 -19.53
CA ARG A 60 -2.51 0.69 -20.61
C ARG A 60 -3.76 -0.19 -20.54
N PRO A 61 -4.08 -0.95 -21.60
CA PRO A 61 -5.14 -1.97 -21.52
C PRO A 61 -4.92 -2.90 -20.32
N ILE A 62 -6.00 -3.27 -19.64
CA ILE A 62 -5.96 -4.22 -18.52
C ILE A 62 -5.63 -5.60 -19.09
N ASP A 63 -4.62 -6.25 -18.51
CA ASP A 63 -4.13 -7.58 -18.89
C ASP A 63 -3.99 -8.54 -17.70
N LEU A 64 -4.26 -8.07 -16.47
CA LEU A 64 -4.31 -8.91 -15.28
C LEU A 64 -5.50 -9.88 -15.26
N PHE A 65 -6.58 -9.57 -15.98
CA PHE A 65 -7.77 -10.40 -16.15
C PHE A 65 -8.51 -10.03 -17.44
N ASP A 66 -9.49 -10.83 -17.85
CA ASP A 66 -10.33 -10.52 -19.02
C ASP A 66 -11.28 -9.36 -18.74
N ALA A 67 -10.91 -8.18 -19.22
CA ALA A 67 -11.69 -6.96 -19.07
C ALA A 67 -12.76 -6.76 -20.17
N HIS A 68 -13.01 -7.72 -21.08
CA HIS A 68 -13.92 -7.53 -22.21
C HIS A 68 -15.36 -7.14 -21.80
N GLY A 69 -15.82 -7.62 -20.64
CA GLY A 69 -17.15 -7.30 -20.10
C GLY A 69 -17.28 -5.93 -19.44
N LEU A 70 -16.17 -5.20 -19.23
CA LEU A 70 -16.16 -3.93 -18.50
C LEU A 70 -16.34 -2.72 -19.43
N THR A 71 -17.01 -1.68 -18.93
CA THR A 71 -17.11 -0.38 -19.61
C THR A 71 -15.73 0.28 -19.75
N VAL A 72 -14.89 0.17 -18.71
CA VAL A 72 -13.52 0.68 -18.67
C VAL A 72 -12.56 -0.50 -18.71
N ARG A 73 -11.63 -0.49 -19.67
CA ARG A 73 -10.74 -1.64 -19.98
C ARG A 73 -9.26 -1.29 -19.97
N PHE A 74 -8.92 -0.15 -19.38
CA PHE A 74 -7.55 0.34 -19.23
C PHE A 74 -7.33 0.80 -17.80
N GLY A 75 -6.08 0.80 -17.36
CA GLY A 75 -5.70 1.23 -16.02
C GLY A 75 -4.19 1.31 -15.84
N GLY A 76 -3.77 1.88 -14.71
CA GLY A 76 -2.37 1.94 -14.29
C GLY A 76 -1.98 0.69 -13.51
N GLN A 77 -1.66 -0.39 -14.21
CA GLN A 77 -1.23 -1.64 -13.58
C GLN A 77 0.27 -1.55 -13.26
N VAL A 78 0.72 -2.01 -12.09
CA VAL A 78 2.18 -2.08 -11.80
C VAL A 78 2.78 -3.26 -12.59
N PRO A 79 3.68 -3.01 -13.57
CA PRO A 79 4.23 -4.06 -14.40
C PRO A 79 5.27 -4.89 -13.64
N SER A 80 5.28 -6.21 -13.88
CA SER A 80 6.34 -7.13 -13.41
C SER A 80 6.67 -7.08 -11.91
N PHE A 81 5.68 -6.76 -11.06
CA PHE A 81 5.87 -6.81 -9.61
C PHE A 81 5.91 -8.27 -9.12
N ASP A 82 7.05 -8.69 -8.56
CA ASP A 82 7.18 -9.95 -7.83
C ASP A 82 7.33 -9.68 -6.33
N PRO A 83 6.29 -9.95 -5.51
CA PRO A 83 6.35 -9.69 -4.07
C PRO A 83 7.39 -10.56 -3.34
N LYS A 84 7.85 -11.66 -3.95
CA LYS A 84 8.87 -12.55 -3.38
C LYS A 84 10.27 -11.93 -3.33
N LEU A 85 10.48 -10.81 -4.02
CA LEU A 85 11.72 -10.05 -3.98
C LEU A 85 11.83 -9.22 -2.70
N TYR A 86 10.70 -8.75 -2.16
CA TYR A 86 10.63 -7.83 -1.03
C TYR A 86 10.25 -8.54 0.27
N VAL A 87 9.24 -9.42 0.23
CA VAL A 87 8.67 -9.99 1.46
C VAL A 87 9.48 -11.19 1.93
N ARG A 88 10.07 -11.06 3.12
CA ARG A 88 10.74 -12.16 3.84
C ARG A 88 10.20 -12.29 5.28
N PRO A 89 9.98 -13.52 5.77
CA PRO A 89 10.01 -14.79 5.04
C PRO A 89 8.84 -14.94 4.05
N ARG A 90 9.02 -15.69 2.96
CA ARG A 90 8.00 -15.87 1.89
C ARG A 90 6.64 -16.37 2.38
N LYS A 91 6.60 -17.07 3.52
CA LYS A 91 5.35 -17.53 4.15
C LYS A 91 4.40 -16.38 4.52
N SER A 92 4.92 -15.18 4.79
CA SER A 92 4.12 -14.00 5.13
C SER A 92 3.22 -13.56 3.98
N LEU A 93 3.58 -13.86 2.73
CA LEU A 93 2.74 -13.55 1.56
C LEU A 93 1.35 -14.19 1.62
N LYS A 94 1.18 -15.30 2.35
CA LYS A 94 -0.12 -15.98 2.48
C LYS A 94 -1.17 -15.15 3.21
N VAL A 95 -0.74 -14.14 3.98
CA VAL A 95 -1.62 -13.26 4.76
C VAL A 95 -1.57 -11.81 4.27
N MET A 96 -1.04 -11.56 3.06
CA MET A 96 -0.96 -10.23 2.48
C MET A 96 -1.76 -10.17 1.17
N SER A 97 -2.73 -9.25 1.09
CA SER A 97 -3.31 -8.83 -0.19
C SER A 97 -2.27 -8.13 -1.07
N ARG A 98 -2.61 -7.91 -2.35
CA ARG A 98 -1.73 -7.20 -3.28
C ARG A 98 -1.44 -5.76 -2.83
N ASP A 99 -2.43 -5.09 -2.22
CA ASP A 99 -2.28 -3.75 -1.66
C ASP A 99 -1.26 -3.72 -0.51
N ILE A 100 -1.36 -4.70 0.41
CA ILE A 100 -0.39 -4.87 1.51
C ILE A 100 1.01 -5.14 0.94
N GLN A 101 1.11 -5.98 -0.09
CA GLN A 101 2.40 -6.30 -0.72
C GLN A 101 3.05 -5.06 -1.34
N PHE A 102 2.27 -4.20 -2.01
CA PHE A 102 2.79 -2.94 -2.57
C PHE A 102 3.25 -2.00 -1.47
N GLY A 103 2.44 -1.78 -0.43
CA GLY A 103 2.80 -0.90 0.68
C GLY A 103 4.04 -1.39 1.44
N PHE A 104 4.12 -2.71 1.68
CA PHE A 104 5.29 -3.34 2.27
C PHE A 104 6.54 -3.15 1.41
N ALA A 105 6.45 -3.43 0.11
CA ALA A 105 7.58 -3.30 -0.81
C ALA A 105 8.05 -1.84 -0.94
N ALA A 106 7.13 -0.87 -0.94
CA ALA A 106 7.47 0.55 -0.91
C ALA A 106 8.22 0.93 0.36
N ALA A 107 7.79 0.45 1.53
CA ALA A 107 8.48 0.69 2.79
C ALA A 107 9.88 0.03 2.82
N ASP A 108 10.01 -1.19 2.32
CA ASP A 108 11.29 -1.89 2.20
C ASP A 108 12.29 -1.13 1.31
N LEU A 109 11.82 -0.62 0.16
CA LEU A 109 12.61 0.24 -0.71
C LEU A 109 13.02 1.55 -0.02
N ALA A 110 12.12 2.19 0.75
CA ALA A 110 12.43 3.41 1.47
C ALA A 110 13.50 3.20 2.57
N MET A 111 13.44 2.05 3.27
CA MET A 111 14.44 1.68 4.27
C MET A 111 15.81 1.43 3.63
N ALA A 112 15.83 0.75 2.47
CA ALA A 112 17.04 0.52 1.71
C ALA A 112 17.67 1.83 1.21
N ASP A 113 16.87 2.74 0.66
CA ASP A 113 17.29 4.07 0.20
C ASP A 113 17.86 4.92 1.35
N ALA A 114 17.24 4.84 2.53
CA ALA A 114 17.74 5.52 3.72
C ALA A 114 19.11 5.00 4.21
N GLY A 115 19.57 3.85 3.73
CA GLY A 115 20.78 3.19 4.23
C GLY A 115 20.68 2.78 5.71
N VAL A 116 19.46 2.68 6.23
CA VAL A 116 19.18 2.35 7.64
C VAL A 116 18.95 0.84 7.73
N ALA A 117 19.93 0.14 8.29
CA ALA A 117 19.72 -1.23 8.73
C ALA A 117 18.88 -1.20 10.02
N SER A 118 17.80 -1.97 10.08
CA SER A 118 16.82 -1.95 11.17
C SER A 118 17.47 -2.25 12.53
N GLU A 119 18.54 -3.06 12.55
CA GLU A 119 19.29 -3.40 13.76
C GLU A 119 20.08 -2.22 14.35
N ARG A 120 20.19 -1.10 13.61
CA ARG A 120 20.89 0.12 14.04
C ARG A 120 19.95 1.18 14.60
N VAL A 121 18.64 0.96 14.55
CA VAL A 121 17.63 1.86 15.12
C VAL A 121 17.13 1.24 16.43
N ASP A 122 16.99 2.06 17.48
CA ASP A 122 16.32 1.61 18.70
C ASP A 122 14.86 1.23 18.37
N PRO A 123 14.46 -0.05 18.55
CA PRO A 123 13.12 -0.53 18.23
C PRO A 123 11.99 0.31 18.84
N GLU A 124 12.17 0.76 20.08
CA GLU A 124 11.16 1.53 20.84
C GLU A 124 11.01 2.96 20.30
N ARG A 125 12.01 3.43 19.54
CA ARG A 125 12.02 4.74 18.88
C ARG A 125 11.65 4.66 17.40
N PHE A 126 11.42 3.46 16.87
CA PHE A 126 11.03 3.25 15.49
C PHE A 126 9.53 2.96 15.40
N GLY A 127 8.77 3.91 14.85
CA GLY A 127 7.33 3.76 14.61
C GLY A 127 7.02 3.57 13.13
N VAL A 128 5.80 3.10 12.84
CA VAL A 128 5.25 2.96 11.50
C VAL A 128 3.90 3.68 11.43
N VAL A 129 3.76 4.58 10.47
CA VAL A 129 2.47 5.18 10.13
C VAL A 129 2.25 4.93 8.65
N PHE A 130 1.22 4.13 8.32
CA PHE A 130 0.93 3.78 6.93
C PHE A 130 -0.58 3.80 6.71
N GLY A 131 -1.04 4.73 5.88
CA GLY A 131 -2.44 4.85 5.50
C GLY A 131 -2.79 4.03 4.26
N ASN A 132 -3.95 3.40 4.29
CA ASN A 132 -4.64 2.91 3.10
C ASN A 132 -6.13 3.21 3.25
N ASP A 133 -6.78 3.46 2.12
CA ASP A 133 -8.21 3.76 2.08
C ASP A 133 -9.02 2.46 2.03
N MET A 134 -8.82 1.69 0.96
CA MET A 134 -9.53 0.43 0.74
C MET A 134 -8.55 -0.66 0.35
N ILE A 135 -8.64 -1.80 1.04
CA ILE A 135 -7.97 -3.03 0.66
C ILE A 135 -9.05 -3.96 0.10
N TYR A 136 -9.00 -4.22 -1.19
CA TYR A 136 -10.01 -5.05 -1.84
C TYR A 136 -9.78 -6.52 -1.49
N ALA A 137 -10.90 -7.24 -1.32
CA ALA A 137 -10.86 -8.69 -1.30
C ALA A 137 -10.46 -9.20 -2.69
N ASP A 138 -9.62 -10.23 -2.75
CA ASP A 138 -9.33 -10.87 -4.02
C ASP A 138 -10.60 -11.56 -4.52
N LEU A 139 -10.92 -11.40 -5.80
CA LEU A 139 -12.09 -12.04 -6.40
C LEU A 139 -11.98 -13.56 -6.30
N ASP A 140 -10.78 -14.09 -6.45
CA ASP A 140 -10.49 -15.52 -6.33
C ASP A 140 -10.78 -16.05 -4.92
N ASP A 141 -10.60 -15.22 -3.88
CA ASP A 141 -10.90 -15.58 -2.49
C ASP A 141 -12.43 -15.69 -2.25
N LEU A 142 -13.26 -15.04 -3.06
CA LEU A 142 -14.73 -15.00 -2.88
C LEU A 142 -15.51 -15.77 -3.95
N GLU A 143 -14.91 -16.08 -5.10
CA GLU A 143 -15.60 -16.64 -6.28
C GLU A 143 -16.40 -17.91 -5.95
N THR A 144 -15.77 -18.86 -5.25
CA THR A 144 -16.41 -20.15 -4.93
C THR A 144 -17.64 -19.94 -4.04
N THR A 145 -17.51 -19.10 -3.01
CA THR A 145 -18.63 -18.77 -2.11
C THR A 145 -19.76 -18.06 -2.87
N TYR A 146 -19.42 -17.16 -3.79
CA TYR A 146 -20.39 -16.44 -4.61
C TYR A 146 -21.12 -17.39 -5.58
N ARG A 147 -20.42 -18.33 -6.22
CA ARG A 147 -21.04 -19.33 -7.10
C ARG A 147 -22.00 -20.23 -6.33
N ARG A 148 -21.66 -20.64 -5.12
CA ARG A 148 -22.53 -21.45 -4.24
C ARG A 148 -23.78 -20.70 -3.79
N ALA A 149 -23.71 -19.37 -3.71
CA ALA A 149 -24.87 -18.55 -3.38
C ALA A 149 -25.89 -18.42 -4.52
N LYS A 150 -25.55 -18.88 -5.74
CA LYS A 150 -26.45 -18.79 -6.89
C LYS A 150 -27.43 -19.96 -6.89
N THR A 151 -28.71 -19.64 -6.80
CA THR A 151 -29.81 -20.62 -6.81
C THR A 151 -30.08 -21.15 -8.23
N ALA A 152 -30.88 -22.22 -8.33
CA ALA A 152 -31.23 -22.85 -9.61
C ALA A 152 -31.98 -21.92 -10.58
N ASP A 153 -32.72 -20.93 -10.07
CA ASP A 153 -33.39 -19.89 -10.86
C ASP A 153 -32.49 -18.70 -11.20
N GLY A 154 -31.21 -18.75 -10.79
CA GLY A 154 -30.20 -17.74 -11.12
C GLY A 154 -30.18 -16.54 -10.19
N THR A 155 -30.96 -16.54 -9.11
CA THR A 155 -30.94 -15.47 -8.09
C THR A 155 -29.82 -15.69 -7.07
N PHE A 156 -29.51 -14.65 -6.27
CA PHE A 156 -28.49 -14.72 -5.22
C PHE A 156 -29.14 -14.99 -3.86
N SER A 157 -28.69 -16.04 -3.17
CA SER A 157 -29.17 -16.43 -1.85
C SER A 157 -28.14 -16.10 -0.76
N TYR A 158 -28.45 -15.09 0.06
CA TYR A 158 -27.63 -14.72 1.21
C TYR A 158 -27.48 -15.85 2.24
N ALA A 159 -28.49 -16.73 2.38
CA ALA A 159 -28.43 -17.87 3.29
C ALA A 159 -27.38 -18.90 2.82
N GLN A 160 -27.42 -19.27 1.54
CA GLN A 160 -26.43 -20.18 0.95
C GLN A 160 -25.02 -19.57 0.94
N TRP A 161 -24.93 -18.25 0.73
CA TRP A 161 -23.66 -17.54 0.83
C TRP A 161 -23.08 -17.58 2.24
N SER A 162 -23.90 -17.37 3.27
CA SER A 162 -23.48 -17.42 4.68
C SER A 162 -22.92 -18.80 5.05
N GLU A 163 -23.59 -19.87 4.64
CA GLU A 163 -23.11 -21.24 4.83
C GLU A 163 -21.79 -21.47 4.10
N ALA A 164 -21.69 -21.05 2.83
CA ALA A 164 -20.47 -21.20 2.04
C ALA A 164 -19.28 -20.45 2.63
N ILE A 165 -19.46 -19.21 3.10
CA ILE A 165 -18.42 -18.45 3.77
C ILE A 165 -17.99 -19.13 5.07
N GLN A 166 -18.93 -19.63 5.88
CA GLN A 166 -18.58 -20.29 7.13
C GLN A 166 -17.74 -21.56 6.91
N GLU A 167 -18.01 -22.29 5.82
CA GLU A 167 -17.31 -23.53 5.49
C GLU A 167 -15.95 -23.31 4.78
N GLU A 168 -15.85 -22.31 3.90
CA GLU A 168 -14.72 -22.14 2.99
C GLU A 168 -13.77 -21.00 3.37
N SER A 169 -14.23 -20.04 4.19
CA SER A 169 -13.41 -18.88 4.55
C SER A 169 -12.20 -19.32 5.37
N GLN A 170 -11.02 -18.94 4.89
CA GLN A 170 -9.79 -19.21 5.61
C GLN A 170 -9.77 -18.42 6.92
N PRO A 171 -9.36 -19.00 8.06
CA PRO A 171 -9.36 -18.29 9.35
C PRO A 171 -8.54 -16.99 9.37
N LEU A 172 -7.53 -16.90 8.50
CA LEU A 172 -6.66 -15.73 8.38
C LEU A 172 -7.08 -14.78 7.24
N TRP A 173 -8.23 -15.02 6.60
CA TRP A 173 -8.71 -14.21 5.49
C TRP A 173 -8.83 -12.73 5.87
N LEU A 174 -9.39 -12.45 7.05
CA LEU A 174 -9.54 -11.06 7.52
C LEU A 174 -8.19 -10.34 7.65
N LEU A 175 -7.12 -11.04 8.05
CA LEU A 175 -5.78 -10.44 8.16
C LEU A 175 -5.20 -10.01 6.81
N LYS A 176 -5.69 -10.54 5.69
CA LYS A 176 -5.29 -10.06 4.36
C LYS A 176 -5.91 -8.70 4.01
N HIS A 177 -6.98 -8.30 4.68
CA HIS A 177 -7.83 -7.19 4.23
C HIS A 177 -8.07 -6.09 5.27
N LEU A 178 -7.56 -6.25 6.49
CA LEU A 178 -7.64 -5.19 7.51
C LEU A 178 -6.71 -4.02 7.14
N PRO A 179 -7.20 -2.76 7.18
CA PRO A 179 -6.41 -1.58 6.84
C PRO A 179 -5.09 -1.48 7.62
N ASN A 180 -5.07 -1.84 8.89
CA ASN A 180 -3.87 -1.72 9.71
C ASN A 180 -2.78 -2.78 9.44
N MET A 181 -3.04 -3.74 8.54
CA MET A 181 -2.13 -4.86 8.33
C MET A 181 -0.88 -4.48 7.57
N THR A 182 -0.93 -3.49 6.66
CA THR A 182 0.29 -3.01 5.99
C THR A 182 1.28 -2.45 7.00
N ALA A 183 0.83 -1.54 7.89
CA ALA A 183 1.65 -0.99 8.95
C ALA A 183 2.18 -2.08 9.91
N SER A 184 1.33 -3.04 10.27
CA SER A 184 1.70 -4.18 11.13
C SER A 184 2.79 -5.05 10.49
N HIS A 185 2.67 -5.37 9.20
CA HIS A 185 3.66 -6.17 8.50
C HIS A 185 5.00 -5.47 8.37
N ILE A 186 5.00 -4.17 8.06
CA ILE A 186 6.22 -3.36 8.02
C ILE A 186 6.88 -3.36 9.40
N ALA A 187 6.12 -3.09 10.46
CA ALA A 187 6.65 -3.05 11.82
C ALA A 187 7.26 -4.38 12.26
N ILE A 188 6.60 -5.51 11.97
CA ILE A 188 7.11 -6.84 12.26
C ILE A 188 8.42 -7.11 11.51
N ALA A 189 8.50 -6.75 10.23
CA ALA A 189 9.70 -6.99 9.43
C ALA A 189 10.89 -6.13 9.86
N GLN A 190 10.63 -4.93 10.39
CA GLN A 190 11.65 -3.95 10.77
C GLN A 190 11.96 -3.95 12.29
N ASP A 191 11.32 -4.83 13.07
CA ASP A 191 11.31 -4.80 14.54
C ASP A 191 10.97 -3.41 15.11
N ALA A 192 10.02 -2.71 14.47
CA ALA A 192 9.59 -1.37 14.89
C ALA A 192 8.53 -1.51 16.01
N ARG A 193 8.87 -1.06 17.21
CA ARG A 193 8.05 -1.20 18.44
C ARG A 193 7.52 0.12 18.98
N GLY A 194 7.89 1.23 18.35
CA GLY A 194 7.32 2.54 18.60
C GLY A 194 5.87 2.67 18.11
N PRO A 195 5.35 3.89 17.98
CA PRO A 195 3.97 4.12 17.54
C PRO A 195 3.66 3.42 16.21
N ASN A 196 2.60 2.60 16.17
CA ASN A 196 2.13 1.91 14.98
C ASN A 196 0.68 2.32 14.68
N ASN A 197 0.45 2.98 13.55
CA ASN A 197 -0.87 3.51 13.20
C ASN A 197 -1.16 3.45 11.68
N THR A 198 -2.45 3.60 11.35
CA THR A 198 -2.98 3.63 9.98
C THR A 198 -3.83 4.86 9.75
#